data_AF-H5XWY3-F1
#
_entry.id   AF-H5XWY3-F1
#
_cell.length_a   1.000
_cell.length_b   1.000
_cell.length_c   1.000
_cell.angle_alpha   90.00
_cell.angle_beta   90.00
_cell.angle_gamma   90.00
#
_symmetry.space_group_name_H-M   'P 1'
#
loop_
_entity.id
_entity.type
_entity.pdbx_description
1 polymer ?
#
loop_
_entity_poly.entity_id
_entity_poly.type
_entity_poly.pdbx_seq_one_letter_code
_entity_poly.pdbx_strand_id
1 'polypeptide(L)'
;MSWNIKKWNWSGTLVTMSTAIFALVSLISVYISITTWQIQREAARPYFTFLESPSIRLTGSLSYEFEFKFKNVGTHPATNLFSRTLVFEQQLLQTPILIDDYTVVNDIPRDTTTSLLLNLNDPDLVEKTNINPHFVIICLRYADPIVHKSYTQTIYLKWAGVIAGSKQPLIHVEMSEKEAILNYLETHHLLE
;
A
#
# COMPACT_ATOMS: atom_id res chain seq x y z
N MET A 1 -17.94 15.63 -80.85
CA MET A 1 -17.93 16.03 -79.43
C MET A 1 -17.82 14.77 -78.59
N SER A 2 -16.61 14.22 -78.40
CA SER A 2 -16.44 12.96 -77.65
C SER A 2 -16.35 13.26 -76.16
N TRP A 3 -17.35 12.84 -75.41
CA TRP A 3 -17.34 12.88 -73.95
C TRP A 3 -16.27 11.93 -73.41
N ASN A 4 -15.22 12.51 -72.85
CA ASN A 4 -14.15 11.78 -72.17
C ASN A 4 -14.63 11.43 -70.76
N ILE A 5 -15.44 10.38 -70.63
CA ILE A 5 -15.86 9.85 -69.34
C ILE A 5 -14.66 9.10 -68.77
N LYS A 6 -13.92 9.79 -67.89
CA LYS A 6 -12.81 9.25 -67.09
C LYS A 6 -13.24 7.91 -66.49
N LYS A 7 -12.66 6.79 -66.96
CA LYS A 7 -12.88 5.46 -66.39
C LYS A 7 -12.47 5.51 -64.92
N TRP A 8 -13.45 5.65 -64.02
CA TRP A 8 -13.21 5.67 -62.58
C TRP A 8 -12.63 4.32 -62.19
N ASN A 9 -11.44 4.30 -61.60
CA ASN A 9 -10.75 3.07 -61.22
C ASN A 9 -11.35 2.49 -59.94
N TRP A 10 -12.57 1.94 -60.04
CA TRP A 10 -13.36 1.40 -58.93
C TRP A 10 -12.58 0.38 -58.09
N SER A 11 -11.79 -0.48 -58.74
CA SER A 11 -10.94 -1.47 -58.08
C SER A 11 -9.85 -0.79 -57.22
N GLY A 12 -9.16 0.22 -57.76
CA GLY A 12 -8.15 0.98 -57.01
C GLY A 12 -8.74 1.72 -55.80
N THR A 13 -9.94 2.30 -55.94
CA THR A 13 -10.63 2.97 -54.84
C THR A 13 -11.03 1.98 -53.74
N LEU A 14 -11.54 0.80 -54.09
CA LEU A 14 -11.90 -0.25 -53.14
C LEU A 14 -10.67 -0.80 -52.38
N VAL A 15 -9.57 -1.04 -53.08
CA VAL A 15 -8.30 -1.47 -52.46
C VAL A 15 -7.77 -0.40 -51.51
N THR A 16 -7.84 0.88 -51.90
CA THR A 16 -7.40 2.00 -51.06
C THR A 16 -8.27 2.13 -49.81
N MET A 17 -9.59 1.99 -49.94
CA MET A 17 -10.52 2.04 -48.80
C MET A 17 -10.30 0.87 -47.84
N SER A 18 -10.11 -0.35 -48.37
CA SER A 18 -9.80 -1.53 -47.55
C SER A 18 -8.46 -1.35 -46.81
N THR A 19 -7.43 -0.86 -47.49
CA THR A 19 -6.12 -0.56 -46.90
C THR A 19 -6.24 0.50 -45.80
N ALA A 20 -7.04 1.55 -46.00
CA ALA A 20 -7.28 2.58 -45.01
C ALA A 20 -7.98 2.02 -43.75
N ILE A 21 -8.98 1.14 -43.94
CA ILE A 21 -9.64 0.45 -42.82
C ILE A 21 -8.64 -0.44 -42.07
N PHE A 22 -7.82 -1.22 -42.77
CA PHE A 22 -6.81 -2.06 -42.14
C PHE A 22 -5.76 -1.23 -41.38
N ALA A 23 -5.33 -0.10 -41.93
CA ALA A 23 -4.42 0.82 -41.25
C ALA A 23 -5.04 1.38 -39.97
N LEU A 24 -6.31 1.79 -40.02
CA LEU A 24 -7.04 2.31 -38.87
C LEU A 24 -7.23 1.25 -37.77
N VAL A 25 -7.63 0.03 -38.14
CA VAL A 25 -7.74 -1.09 -37.20
C VAL A 25 -6.39 -1.40 -36.58
N SER A 26 -5.31 -1.43 -37.36
CA SER A 26 -3.96 -1.68 -36.86
C SER A 26 -3.53 -0.62 -35.85
N LEU A 27 -3.82 0.66 -36.12
CA LEU A 27 -3.51 1.76 -35.21
C LEU A 27 -4.28 1.63 -33.89
N ILE A 28 -5.57 1.28 -33.95
CA ILE A 28 -6.38 1.01 -32.75
C ILE A 28 -5.82 -0.19 -31.97
N SER A 29 -5.45 -1.28 -32.64
CA SER A 29 -4.88 -2.46 -31.99
C SER A 29 -3.55 -2.14 -31.28
N VAL A 30 -2.68 -1.36 -31.92
CA VAL A 30 -1.44 -0.89 -31.29
C VAL A 30 -1.73 -0.03 -30.06
N TYR A 31 -2.69 0.90 -30.17
CA TYR A 31 -3.09 1.75 -29.04
C TYR A 31 -3.63 0.92 -27.85
N ILE A 32 -4.52 -0.04 -28.10
CA ILE A 32 -5.04 -0.94 -27.06
C ILE A 32 -3.91 -1.77 -26.45
N SER A 33 -2.97 -2.25 -27.28
CA SER A 33 -1.85 -3.07 -26.79
C SER A 33 -0.94 -2.27 -25.86
N ILE A 34 -0.61 -1.02 -26.22
CA ILE A 34 0.23 -0.14 -25.40
C ILE A 34 -0.46 0.17 -24.06
N THR A 35 -1.74 0.55 -24.11
CA THR A 35 -2.50 0.90 -22.90
C THR A 35 -2.68 -0.31 -21.98
N THR A 36 -3.00 -1.49 -22.53
CA THR A 36 -3.11 -2.74 -21.76
C THR A 36 -1.78 -3.10 -21.11
N TRP A 37 -0.67 -2.97 -21.84
CA TRP A 37 0.66 -3.26 -21.30
C TRP A 37 1.02 -2.32 -20.15
N GLN A 38 0.70 -1.03 -20.26
CA GLN A 38 0.90 -0.07 -19.17
C GLN A 38 0.07 -0.41 -17.93
N ILE A 39 -1.22 -0.71 -18.11
CA ILE A 39 -2.12 -1.09 -17.00
C ILE A 39 -1.62 -2.36 -16.30
N GLN A 40 -1.20 -3.36 -17.07
CA GLN A 40 -0.65 -4.60 -16.51
C GLN A 40 0.62 -4.36 -15.70
N ARG A 41 1.53 -3.51 -16.19
CA ARG A 41 2.75 -3.13 -15.46
C ARG A 41 2.44 -2.38 -14.17
N GLU A 42 1.42 -1.53 -14.14
CA GLU A 42 1.04 -0.82 -12.92
C GLU A 42 0.28 -1.71 -11.93
N ALA A 43 -0.53 -2.65 -12.41
CA ALA A 43 -1.21 -3.63 -11.56
C ALA A 43 -0.22 -4.61 -10.89
N ALA A 44 0.94 -4.80 -11.49
CA ALA A 44 2.06 -5.62 -11.04
C ALA A 44 2.89 -5.02 -9.88
N ARG A 45 2.56 -3.79 -9.45
CA ARG A 45 3.26 -3.03 -8.42
C ARG A 45 3.47 -3.79 -7.11
N PRO A 46 4.50 -3.45 -6.31
CA PRO A 46 4.69 -4.02 -4.98
C PRO A 46 3.50 -3.68 -4.07
N TYR A 47 3.13 -4.62 -3.21
CA TYR A 47 2.09 -4.41 -2.21
C TYR A 47 2.40 -5.28 -1.00
N PHE A 48 2.37 -4.67 0.19
CA PHE A 48 2.71 -5.36 1.43
C PHE A 48 1.45 -5.84 2.14
N THR A 49 1.41 -7.10 2.52
CA THR A 49 0.36 -7.66 3.37
C THR A 49 0.96 -8.37 4.57
N PHE A 50 0.17 -8.55 5.63
CA PHE A 50 0.58 -9.39 6.74
C PHE A 50 0.68 -10.85 6.30
N LEU A 51 1.82 -11.47 6.59
CA LEU A 51 1.97 -12.91 6.41
C LEU A 51 1.20 -13.69 7.48
N GLU A 52 1.29 -13.20 8.71
CA GLU A 52 0.68 -13.75 9.92
C GLU A 52 0.06 -12.59 10.70
N SER A 53 -0.92 -12.88 11.56
CA SER A 53 -1.44 -11.89 12.50
C SER A 53 -0.29 -11.31 13.33
N PRO A 54 -0.25 -9.98 13.55
CA PRO A 54 0.80 -9.36 14.36
C PRO A 54 0.95 -10.05 15.72
N SER A 55 2.19 -10.34 16.11
CA SER A 55 2.45 -11.04 17.36
C SER A 55 2.83 -10.05 18.46
N ILE A 56 2.32 -10.27 19.68
CA ILE A 56 2.61 -9.41 20.84
C ILE A 56 3.35 -10.22 21.88
N ARG A 57 4.61 -9.88 22.08
CA ARG A 57 5.48 -10.50 23.08
C ARG A 57 5.66 -9.54 24.24
N LEU A 58 5.82 -10.12 25.43
CA LEU A 58 6.25 -9.36 26.59
C LEU A 58 7.75 -9.65 26.70
N THR A 59 8.58 -8.65 26.46
CA THR A 59 10.04 -8.81 26.50
C THR A 59 10.53 -8.33 27.86
N GLY A 60 10.98 -9.28 28.68
CA GLY A 60 11.29 -9.02 30.09
C GLY A 60 10.03 -8.73 30.94
N SER A 61 10.19 -7.94 32.00
CA SER A 61 9.12 -7.54 32.92
C SER A 61 8.53 -6.16 32.62
N LEU A 62 9.03 -5.44 31.62
CA LEU A 62 8.83 -3.98 31.47
C LEU A 62 8.61 -3.50 30.02
N SER A 63 8.34 -4.37 29.03
CA SER A 63 8.07 -3.92 27.65
C SER A 63 7.16 -4.84 26.84
N TYR A 64 6.33 -4.23 25.99
CA TYR A 64 5.56 -4.94 24.97
C TYR A 64 6.24 -4.79 23.61
N GLU A 65 6.60 -5.91 23.01
CA GLU A 65 7.19 -5.98 21.67
C GLU A 65 6.11 -6.46 20.69
N PHE A 66 5.87 -5.68 19.64
CA PHE A 66 5.00 -6.04 18.53
C PHE A 66 5.85 -6.42 17.33
N GLU A 67 5.62 -7.61 16.80
CA GLU A 67 6.26 -8.08 15.58
C GLU A 67 5.24 -8.09 14.44
N PHE A 68 5.53 -7.29 13.41
CA PHE A 68 4.75 -7.21 12.18
C PHE A 68 5.55 -7.82 11.03
N LYS A 69 5.08 -8.95 10.49
CA LYS A 69 5.70 -9.60 9.35
C LYS A 69 4.96 -9.25 8.08
N PHE A 70 5.59 -8.46 7.23
CA PHE A 70 5.07 -8.08 5.92
C PHE A 70 5.62 -8.98 4.83
N LYS A 71 4.79 -9.30 3.85
CA LYS A 71 5.18 -9.99 2.63
C LYS A 71 4.81 -9.13 1.42
N ASN A 72 5.76 -8.98 0.48
CA ASN A 72 5.46 -8.38 -0.82
C ASN A 72 4.71 -9.40 -1.69
N VAL A 73 3.42 -9.15 -1.93
CA VAL A 73 2.56 -9.97 -2.82
C VAL A 73 2.50 -9.43 -4.25
N GLY A 74 3.09 -8.26 -4.50
CA GLY A 74 3.27 -7.74 -5.83
C GLY A 74 4.29 -8.53 -6.64
N THR A 75 4.27 -8.36 -7.96
CA THR A 75 5.24 -9.04 -8.83
C THR A 75 6.56 -8.31 -8.94
N HIS A 76 6.55 -6.99 -8.78
CA HIS A 76 7.74 -6.16 -8.78
C HIS A 76 8.41 -6.15 -7.39
N PRO A 77 9.74 -5.97 -7.32
CA PRO A 77 10.43 -5.73 -6.06
C PRO A 77 10.08 -4.34 -5.51
N ALA A 78 10.09 -4.19 -4.18
CA ALA A 78 10.03 -2.89 -3.52
C ALA A 78 11.43 -2.44 -3.12
N THR A 79 11.69 -1.14 -3.16
CA THR A 79 12.98 -0.54 -2.76
C THR A 79 12.73 0.65 -1.83
N ASN A 80 13.73 1.02 -1.04
CA ASN A 80 13.66 2.15 -0.11
C ASN A 80 12.41 2.10 0.79
N LEU A 81 12.15 0.96 1.42
CA LEU A 81 11.00 0.83 2.31
C LEU A 81 11.25 1.68 3.56
N PHE A 82 10.45 2.72 3.71
CA PHE A 82 10.36 3.52 4.91
C PHE A 82 9.04 3.19 5.61
N SER A 83 9.09 2.95 6.91
CA SER A 83 7.94 2.67 7.75
C SER A 83 7.93 3.65 8.91
N ARG A 84 6.85 4.42 9.04
CA ARG A 84 6.57 5.22 10.23
C ARG A 84 5.40 4.60 10.97
N THR A 85 5.61 4.21 12.21
CA THR A 85 4.59 3.63 13.07
C THR A 85 4.22 4.61 14.16
N LEU A 86 2.92 4.84 14.34
CA LEU A 86 2.35 5.73 15.34
C LEU A 86 1.42 4.93 16.25
N VAL A 87 1.57 5.08 17.56
CA VAL A 87 0.70 4.46 18.57
C VAL A 87 -0.04 5.53 19.36
N PHE A 88 -1.36 5.39 19.46
CA PHE A 88 -2.23 6.32 20.19
C PHE A 88 -3.16 5.56 21.14
N GLU A 89 -3.59 6.19 22.22
CA GLU A 89 -4.77 5.74 22.95
C GLU A 89 -6.03 5.88 22.07
N GLN A 90 -7.00 4.99 22.25
CA GLN A 90 -8.24 4.98 21.43
C GLN A 90 -8.99 6.33 21.48
N GLN A 91 -8.86 7.09 22.56
CA GLN A 91 -9.54 8.37 22.76
C GLN A 91 -8.99 9.49 21.87
N LEU A 92 -7.79 9.34 21.29
CA LEU A 92 -7.15 10.34 20.41
C LEU A 92 -7.10 11.75 21.03
N LEU A 93 -6.90 11.85 22.35
CA LEU A 93 -6.88 13.14 23.06
C LEU A 93 -5.47 13.73 23.21
N GLN A 94 -4.44 12.89 23.06
CA GLN A 94 -3.05 13.22 23.35
C GLN A 94 -2.16 12.91 22.14
N THR A 95 -0.95 13.47 22.15
CA THR A 95 0.10 13.14 21.17
C THR A 95 0.39 11.64 21.13
N PRO A 96 0.96 11.12 20.02
CA PRO A 96 1.30 9.70 19.94
C PRO A 96 2.17 9.28 21.12
N ILE A 97 1.84 8.13 21.72
CA ILE A 97 2.61 7.51 22.81
C ILE A 97 3.96 7.05 22.25
N LEU A 98 3.97 6.61 21.00
CA LEU A 98 5.16 6.15 20.31
C LEU A 98 5.12 6.59 18.85
N ILE A 99 6.27 7.09 18.39
CA ILE A 99 6.60 7.30 16.99
C ILE A 99 7.87 6.50 16.73
N ASP A 100 7.80 5.54 15.82
CA ASP A 100 8.94 4.70 15.44
C ASP A 100 9.14 4.72 13.93
N ASP A 101 10.35 5.07 13.50
CA ASP A 101 10.72 5.18 12.10
C ASP A 101 11.74 4.07 11.76
N TYR A 102 11.39 3.24 10.79
CA TYR A 102 12.22 2.13 10.33
C TYR A 102 12.47 2.22 8.82
N THR A 103 13.71 1.99 8.39
CA THR A 103 14.06 2.03 6.97
C THR A 103 14.81 0.78 6.55
N VAL A 104 14.37 0.14 5.47
CA VAL A 104 15.08 -0.94 4.80
C VAL A 104 15.67 -0.40 3.51
N VAL A 105 17.00 -0.39 3.44
CA VAL A 105 17.76 0.09 2.28
C VAL A 105 17.82 -0.94 1.16
N ASN A 106 17.79 -2.23 1.52
CA ASN A 106 17.86 -3.31 0.55
C ASN A 106 16.55 -3.47 -0.22
N ASP A 107 16.67 -3.95 -1.45
CA ASP A 107 15.52 -4.39 -2.24
C ASP A 107 14.79 -5.52 -1.51
N ILE A 108 13.46 -5.48 -1.58
CA ILE A 108 12.55 -6.50 -1.05
C ILE A 108 11.92 -7.20 -2.26
N PRO A 109 12.48 -8.35 -2.69
CA PRO A 109 11.97 -9.09 -3.81
C PRO A 109 10.53 -9.56 -3.59
N ARG A 110 9.88 -9.97 -4.68
CA ARG A 110 8.61 -10.68 -4.64
C ARG A 110 8.68 -11.85 -3.65
N ASP A 111 7.59 -12.06 -2.91
CA ASP A 111 7.40 -13.18 -1.99
C ASP A 111 8.38 -13.23 -0.80
N THR A 112 9.20 -12.20 -0.59
CA THR A 112 10.08 -12.11 0.59
C THR A 112 9.37 -11.47 1.78
N THR A 113 9.81 -11.84 2.98
CA THR A 113 9.25 -11.36 4.24
C THR A 113 10.17 -10.31 4.86
N THR A 114 9.58 -9.21 5.32
CA THR A 114 10.25 -8.16 6.10
C THR A 114 9.54 -8.02 7.44
N SER A 115 10.29 -8.08 8.53
CA SER A 115 9.76 -7.88 9.88
C SER A 115 10.00 -6.44 10.34
N LEU A 116 8.97 -5.84 10.94
CA LEU A 116 9.05 -4.61 11.71
C LEU A 116 8.84 -4.98 13.18
N LEU A 117 9.78 -4.58 14.03
CA LEU A 117 9.70 -4.76 15.48
C LEU A 117 9.42 -3.40 16.11
N LEU A 118 8.35 -3.32 16.89
CA LEU A 118 7.96 -2.11 17.61
C LEU A 118 8.03 -2.39 19.11
N ASN A 119 8.80 -1.59 19.84
CA ASN A 119 8.95 -1.74 21.29
C ASN A 119 8.22 -0.61 22.01
N LEU A 120 7.18 -0.96 22.77
CA LEU A 120 6.44 -0.04 23.61
C LEU A 120 6.97 -0.13 25.05
N ASN A 121 7.85 0.83 25.38
CA ASN A 121 8.55 0.92 26.67
C ASN A 121 7.99 2.05 27.53
N ASP A 122 6.67 2.17 27.61
CA ASP A 122 6.03 3.16 28.48
C ASP A 122 5.85 2.55 29.89
N PRO A 123 6.56 3.08 30.91
CA PRO A 123 6.44 2.59 32.29
C PRO A 123 4.99 2.59 32.80
N ASP A 124 4.20 3.59 32.39
CA ASP A 124 2.81 3.77 32.84
C ASP A 124 1.84 2.75 32.22
N LEU A 125 2.24 2.09 31.14
CA LEU A 125 1.48 1.01 30.51
C LEU A 125 1.86 -0.36 31.07
N VAL A 126 3.10 -0.56 31.49
CA VAL A 126 3.59 -1.90 31.83
C VAL A 126 3.27 -2.32 33.26
N GLU A 127 3.12 -1.35 34.18
CA GLU A 127 2.69 -1.63 35.56
C GLU A 127 1.19 -1.93 35.69
N LYS A 128 0.39 -1.68 34.65
CA LYS A 128 -1.07 -1.84 34.69
C LYS A 128 -1.49 -3.25 34.30
N THR A 129 -2.26 -3.90 35.19
CA THR A 129 -2.91 -5.20 34.93
C THR A 129 -3.93 -5.15 33.80
N ASN A 130 -4.47 -3.96 33.53
CA ASN A 130 -5.36 -3.69 32.41
C ASN A 130 -4.84 -2.49 31.60
N ILE A 131 -4.60 -2.70 30.32
CA ILE A 131 -4.17 -1.66 29.38
C ILE A 131 -5.36 -1.32 28.51
N ASN A 132 -5.66 -0.03 28.39
CA ASN A 132 -6.75 0.46 27.54
C ASN A 132 -6.48 0.14 26.06
N PRO A 133 -7.50 0.21 25.19
CA PRO A 133 -7.28 0.01 23.77
C PRO A 133 -6.45 1.12 23.13
N HIS A 134 -5.64 0.75 22.15
CA HIS A 134 -4.74 1.62 21.41
C HIS A 134 -4.94 1.45 19.91
N PHE A 135 -4.73 2.52 19.16
CA PHE A 135 -4.58 2.47 17.71
C PHE A 135 -3.10 2.39 17.35
N VAL A 136 -2.80 1.55 16.36
CA VAL A 136 -1.47 1.40 15.77
C VAL A 136 -1.60 1.70 14.28
N ILE A 137 -0.99 2.79 13.83
CA ILE A 137 -0.99 3.23 12.44
C ILE A 137 0.40 3.00 11.86
N ILE A 138 0.49 2.21 10.80
CA ILE A 138 1.75 1.92 10.11
C ILE A 138 1.70 2.55 8.72
N CYS A 139 2.53 3.55 8.48
CA CYS A 139 2.66 4.22 7.19
C CYS A 139 3.91 3.70 6.48
N LEU A 140 3.70 2.93 5.41
CA LEU A 140 4.74 2.39 4.56
C LEU A 140 4.90 3.28 3.32
N ARG A 141 6.12 3.72 3.03
CA ARG A 141 6.51 4.39 1.78
C ARG A 141 7.57 3.54 1.09
N TYR A 142 7.42 3.27 -0.19
CA TYR A 142 8.36 2.43 -0.95
C TYR A 142 8.33 2.80 -2.44
N ALA A 143 9.38 2.46 -3.16
CA ALA A 143 9.50 2.70 -4.60
C ALA A 143 9.53 1.40 -5.40
N ASP A 144 8.88 1.42 -6.55
CA ASP A 144 8.98 0.38 -7.56
C ASP A 144 10.08 0.75 -8.56
N PRO A 145 11.19 -0.01 -8.62
CA PRO A 145 12.31 0.29 -9.49
C PRO A 145 12.02 -0.03 -10.97
N ILE A 146 10.94 -0.76 -11.28
CA ILE A 146 10.56 -1.14 -12.65
C ILE A 146 9.71 -0.06 -13.32
N VAL A 147 8.81 0.58 -12.58
CA VAL A 147 7.98 1.69 -13.11
C VAL A 147 8.44 3.06 -12.65
N HIS A 148 9.47 3.13 -11.80
CA HIS A 148 10.03 4.37 -11.23
C HIS A 148 8.99 5.25 -10.54
N LYS A 149 8.06 4.64 -9.81
CA LYS A 149 7.03 5.33 -9.02
C LYS A 149 7.18 5.01 -7.54
N SER A 150 6.89 6.00 -6.70
CA SER A 150 6.78 5.82 -5.26
C SER A 150 5.33 5.56 -4.87
N TYR A 151 5.13 4.72 -3.87
CA TYR A 151 3.84 4.31 -3.35
C TYR A 151 3.81 4.50 -1.83
N THR A 152 2.63 4.84 -1.33
CA THR A 152 2.35 4.94 0.10
C THR A 152 1.20 4.01 0.44
N GLN A 153 1.37 3.27 1.53
CA GLN A 153 0.37 2.36 2.06
C GLN A 153 0.26 2.56 3.56
N THR A 154 -0.94 2.91 4.03
CA THR A 154 -1.21 3.06 5.47
C THR A 154 -2.08 1.92 5.96
N ILE A 155 -1.65 1.29 7.05
CA ILE A 155 -2.34 0.19 7.70
C ILE A 155 -2.82 0.69 9.06
N TYR A 156 -4.12 0.53 9.33
CA TYR A 156 -4.77 0.95 10.56
C TYR A 156 -5.12 -0.29 11.38
N LEU A 157 -4.54 -0.41 12.56
CA LEU A 157 -4.78 -1.50 13.50
C LEU A 157 -5.27 -0.97 14.84
N LYS A 158 -6.03 -1.80 15.53
CA LYS A 158 -6.51 -1.59 16.89
C LYS A 158 -6.02 -2.73 17.76
N TRP A 159 -5.31 -2.38 18.82
CA TRP A 159 -4.98 -3.29 19.89
C TRP A 159 -5.97 -3.06 21.03
N ALA A 160 -6.74 -4.08 21.42
CA ALA A 160 -7.68 -3.94 22.54
C ALA A 160 -6.98 -3.90 23.92
N GLY A 161 -5.65 -3.88 23.94
CA GLY A 161 -4.84 -3.78 25.15
C GLY A 161 -4.70 -5.12 25.88
N VAL A 162 -4.71 -5.05 27.20
CA VAL A 162 -4.56 -6.20 28.10
C VAL A 162 -5.76 -6.22 29.03
N ILE A 163 -6.44 -7.36 29.11
CA ILE A 163 -7.61 -7.54 29.96
C ILE A 163 -7.31 -8.70 30.91
N ALA A 164 -7.32 -8.42 32.21
CA ALA A 164 -7.00 -9.38 33.28
C ALA A 164 -5.65 -10.10 33.06
N GLY A 165 -4.62 -9.36 32.65
CA GLY A 165 -3.30 -9.92 32.34
C GLY A 165 -3.20 -10.71 31.03
N SER A 166 -4.31 -10.87 30.29
CA SER A 166 -4.32 -11.54 28.98
C SER A 166 -4.24 -10.53 27.85
N LYS A 167 -3.25 -10.72 26.96
CA LYS A 167 -3.01 -9.85 25.79
C LYS A 167 -4.10 -10.10 24.76
N GLN A 168 -4.76 -9.02 24.33
CA GLN A 168 -5.73 -9.09 23.26
C GLN A 168 -5.05 -9.02 21.89
N PRO A 169 -5.62 -9.62 20.84
CA PRO A 169 -5.05 -9.58 19.49
C PRO A 169 -5.11 -8.17 18.89
N LEU A 170 -4.29 -7.94 17.85
CA LEU A 170 -4.45 -6.78 16.97
C LEU A 170 -5.48 -7.12 15.90
N ILE A 171 -6.42 -6.21 15.70
CA ILE A 171 -7.45 -6.29 14.67
C ILE A 171 -7.36 -5.09 13.75
N HIS A 172 -7.93 -5.18 12.56
CA HIS A 172 -8.08 -4.02 11.68
C HIS A 172 -9.11 -3.04 12.27
N VAL A 173 -8.83 -1.76 12.10
CA VAL A 173 -9.73 -0.67 12.53
C VAL A 173 -11.00 -0.67 11.68
N GLU A 174 -12.15 -0.41 12.31
CA GLU A 174 -13.43 -0.27 11.62
C GLU A 174 -13.47 1.02 10.79
N MET A 175 -14.35 1.08 9.79
CA MET A 175 -14.43 2.25 8.91
C MET A 175 -14.76 3.55 9.66
N SER A 176 -15.64 3.49 10.65
CA SER A 176 -16.03 4.62 11.51
C SER A 176 -14.85 5.15 12.33
N GLU A 177 -14.06 4.25 12.93
CA GLU A 177 -12.87 4.60 13.71
C GLU A 177 -11.77 5.17 12.81
N LYS A 178 -11.63 4.66 11.58
CA LYS A 178 -10.66 5.16 10.60
C LYS A 178 -10.89 6.63 10.27
N GLU A 179 -12.14 7.05 10.08
CA GLU A 179 -12.46 8.46 9.80
C GLU A 179 -12.05 9.37 10.97
N ALA A 180 -12.27 8.94 12.21
CA ALA A 180 -11.82 9.68 13.40
C ALA A 180 -10.29 9.80 13.46
N ILE A 181 -9.57 8.73 13.16
CA ILE A 181 -8.10 8.73 13.11
C ILE A 181 -7.60 9.66 12.01
N LEU A 182 -8.17 9.62 10.81
CA LEU A 182 -7.77 10.48 9.70
C LEU A 182 -7.93 11.96 10.04
N ASN A 183 -9.09 12.35 10.56
CA ASN A 183 -9.35 13.72 10.99
C ASN A 183 -8.35 14.17 12.06
N TYR A 184 -8.01 13.29 13.00
CA TYR A 184 -7.01 13.58 14.03
C TYR A 184 -5.61 13.79 13.44
N LEU A 185 -5.17 12.88 12.56
CA LEU A 185 -3.84 12.92 11.93
C LEU A 185 -3.67 14.16 11.03
N GLU A 186 -4.70 14.54 10.28
CA GLU A 186 -4.71 15.75 9.45
C GLU A 186 -4.62 17.02 10.30
N THR A 187 -5.42 17.11 11.36
CA THR A 187 -5.44 18.29 12.24
C THR A 187 -4.09 18.53 12.92
N HIS A 188 -3.33 17.47 13.18
CA HIS A 188 -2.06 17.53 13.91
C HIS A 188 -0.82 17.37 13.00
N HIS A 189 -0.98 17.30 11.67
CA HIS A 189 0.12 17.15 10.69
C HIS A 189 1.09 15.99 10.97
N LEU A 190 0.57 14.84 11.42
CA LEU A 190 1.40 13.72 11.91
C LEU A 190 1.88 12.74 10.82
N LEU A 191 1.42 12.89 9.58
CA LEU A 191 1.69 11.96 8.47
C LEU A 191 2.68 12.48 7.41
N GLU A 192 3.22 13.69 7.56
CA GLU A 192 4.19 14.29 6.62
C GLU A 192 5.61 13.70 6.77
#